data_AF-A0A955U4J9-F1
#
_entry.id   AF-A0A955U4J9-F1
#
_cell.length_a   1.000
_cell.length_b   1.000
_cell.length_c   1.000
_cell.angle_alpha   90.00
_cell.angle_beta   90.00
_cell.angle_gamma   90.00
#
_symmetry.space_group_name_H-M   'P 1'
#
loop_
_entity.id
_entity.type
_entity.pdbx_description
1 polymer ?
#
loop_
_entity_poly.entity_id
_entity_poly.type
_entity_poly.pdbx_seq_one_letter_code
_entity_poly.pdbx_strand_id
1 'polypeptide(L)'
;MLTPSQLVRQDPRAARVLHRHNIEFCCEGGNETLETACDRRGLDVEDVLAEIEGQRMPEQPDWSEAPLGDLVQHILATHHRPLDEELPRLQHLAATVRGAHPDHAVWLGKVQLTLDSIVQELLQHMPKEENVLFPLILAGRGHVATMPMEVMETEHRRLGELLSCGRSPTDFRHPPMPAPPGRPCGPDWTR
;
A
#
# COMPACT_ATOMS: atom_id res chain seq x y z
N MET A 1 2.71 -26.56 3.57
CA MET A 1 3.63 -25.49 3.15
C MET A 1 2.90 -24.19 3.37
N LEU A 2 3.50 -23.27 4.10
CA LEU A 2 2.89 -21.99 4.49
C LEU A 2 2.95 -21.02 3.30
N THR A 3 1.85 -20.35 2.99
CA THR A 3 1.85 -19.33 1.93
C THR A 3 2.01 -17.92 2.53
N PRO A 4 2.53 -16.93 1.77
CA PRO A 4 2.61 -15.54 2.22
C PRO A 4 1.26 -14.99 2.73
N SER A 5 0.14 -15.30 2.06
CA SER A 5 -1.18 -14.85 2.49
C SER A 5 -1.62 -15.49 3.82
N GLN A 6 -1.29 -16.77 4.04
CA GLN A 6 -1.57 -17.43 5.32
C GLN A 6 -0.71 -16.85 6.44
N LEU A 7 0.56 -16.58 6.16
CA LEU A 7 1.49 -16.00 7.12
C LEU A 7 1.04 -14.61 7.56
N VAL A 8 0.58 -13.75 6.66
CA VAL A 8 0.07 -12.41 7.03
C VAL A 8 -1.22 -12.47 7.86
N ARG A 9 -2.08 -13.45 7.60
CA ARG A 9 -3.30 -13.66 8.41
C ARG A 9 -2.97 -14.09 9.84
N GLN A 10 -1.95 -14.93 10.02
CA GLN A 10 -1.52 -15.41 11.33
C GLN A 10 -0.64 -14.38 12.07
N ASP A 11 0.19 -13.65 11.32
CA ASP A 11 1.11 -12.66 11.84
C ASP A 11 1.12 -11.40 10.96
N PRO A 12 0.37 -10.35 11.35
CA PRO A 12 0.35 -9.07 10.64
C PRO A 12 1.73 -8.42 10.47
N ARG A 13 2.73 -8.80 11.29
CA ARG A 13 4.12 -8.33 11.14
C ARG A 13 4.74 -8.74 9.81
N ALA A 14 4.30 -9.88 9.28
CA ALA A 14 4.79 -10.40 8.02
C ALA A 14 4.51 -9.46 6.85
N ALA A 15 3.38 -8.74 6.88
CA ALA A 15 2.98 -7.86 5.78
C ALA A 15 4.10 -6.86 5.43
N ARG A 16 4.71 -6.23 6.45
CA ARG A 16 5.75 -5.21 6.22
C ARG A 16 7.05 -5.79 5.69
N VAL A 17 7.44 -6.98 6.14
CA VAL A 17 8.67 -7.65 5.72
C VAL A 17 8.53 -8.23 4.33
N LEU A 18 7.45 -8.96 4.05
CA LEU A 18 7.14 -9.49 2.73
C LEU A 18 7.06 -8.38 1.69
N HIS A 19 6.41 -7.27 2.03
CA HIS A 19 6.34 -6.08 1.19
C HIS A 19 7.71 -5.45 0.90
N ARG A 20 8.64 -5.46 1.87
CA ARG A 20 10.02 -4.96 1.69
C ARG A 20 10.80 -5.81 0.70
N HIS A 21 10.55 -7.11 0.72
CA HIS A 21 11.14 -8.10 -0.18
C HIS A 21 10.39 -8.23 -1.51
N ASN A 22 9.39 -7.39 -1.79
CA ASN A 22 8.53 -7.47 -2.96
C ASN A 22 7.85 -8.85 -3.11
N ILE A 23 7.56 -9.53 -2.00
CA ILE A 23 6.77 -10.77 -1.97
C ILE A 23 5.29 -10.37 -1.88
N GLU A 24 4.51 -10.81 -2.84
CA GLU A 24 3.08 -10.53 -2.90
C GLU A 24 2.30 -11.48 -1.98
N PHE A 25 1.32 -10.94 -1.26
CA PHE A 25 0.45 -11.70 -0.35
C PHE A 25 -1.03 -11.29 -0.41
N CYS A 26 -1.38 -10.36 -1.30
CA CYS A 26 -2.72 -9.80 -1.49
C CYS A 26 -3.41 -10.37 -2.75
N CYS A 27 -4.74 -10.24 -2.82
CA CYS A 27 -5.67 -10.46 -3.97
C CYS A 27 -5.42 -11.71 -4.86
N GLU A 28 -4.32 -11.78 -5.61
CA GLU A 28 -3.96 -12.92 -6.48
C GLU A 28 -2.57 -13.50 -6.17
N GLY A 29 -1.75 -12.79 -5.41
CA GLY A 29 -0.39 -13.16 -5.01
C GLY A 29 -0.35 -13.75 -3.60
N GLY A 30 0.58 -14.68 -3.37
CA GLY A 30 0.76 -15.34 -2.09
C GLY A 30 0.02 -16.68 -1.92
N ASN A 31 -0.42 -17.29 -3.03
CA ASN A 31 -0.87 -18.67 -3.09
C ASN A 31 0.26 -19.68 -3.36
N GLU A 32 1.41 -19.20 -3.86
CA GLU A 32 2.63 -20.00 -3.89
C GLU A 32 3.20 -20.16 -2.48
N THR A 33 4.05 -21.17 -2.28
CA THR A 33 4.65 -21.38 -0.97
C THR A 33 5.65 -20.27 -0.66
N LEU A 34 5.83 -19.95 0.62
CA LEU A 34 6.79 -18.92 1.03
C LEU A 34 8.21 -19.24 0.51
N GLU A 35 8.59 -20.52 0.53
CA GLU A 35 9.88 -20.99 0.01
C GLU A 35 10.02 -20.65 -1.49
N THR A 36 9.00 -20.98 -2.29
CA THR A 36 8.99 -20.68 -3.73
C THR A 36 9.08 -19.17 -3.99
N ALA A 37 8.34 -18.37 -3.21
CA ALA A 37 8.35 -16.92 -3.32
C ALA A 37 9.73 -16.31 -2.99
N CYS A 38 10.43 -16.88 -2.00
CA CYS A 38 11.78 -16.48 -1.59
C CYS A 38 12.83 -16.90 -2.64
N ASP A 39 12.77 -18.16 -3.12
CA ASP A 39 13.69 -18.70 -4.12
C ASP A 39 13.71 -17.86 -5.41
N ARG A 40 12.53 -17.45 -5.89
CA ARG A 40 12.39 -16.59 -7.08
C ARG A 40 13.08 -15.23 -6.94
N ARG A 41 13.35 -14.80 -5.72
CA ARG A 41 13.96 -13.51 -5.37
C ARG A 41 15.39 -13.68 -4.84
N GLY A 42 15.90 -14.91 -4.80
CA GLY A 42 17.22 -15.22 -4.25
C GLY A 42 17.32 -14.94 -2.75
N LEU A 43 16.21 -15.09 -2.02
CA LEU A 43 16.12 -14.87 -0.58
C LEU A 43 16.16 -16.21 0.15
N ASP A 44 16.79 -16.23 1.32
CA ASP A 44 16.67 -17.35 2.26
C ASP A 44 15.37 -17.20 3.07
N VAL A 45 14.57 -18.26 3.11
CA VAL A 45 13.29 -18.27 3.83
C VAL A 45 13.47 -18.09 5.33
N GLU A 46 14.54 -18.63 5.91
CA GLU A 46 14.83 -18.54 7.35
C GLU A 46 15.20 -17.09 7.74
N ASP A 47 15.95 -16.39 6.89
CA ASP A 47 16.27 -14.97 7.09
C ASP A 47 15.01 -14.10 7.07
N VAL A 48 14.08 -14.39 6.14
CA VAL A 48 12.80 -13.68 6.05
C VAL A 48 11.94 -13.93 7.30
N LEU A 49 11.86 -15.18 7.77
CA LEU A 49 11.12 -15.51 8.98
C LEU A 49 11.72 -14.85 10.23
N ALA A 50 13.05 -14.88 10.37
CA ALA A 50 13.74 -14.20 11.46
C ALA A 50 13.51 -12.69 11.45
N GLU A 51 13.48 -12.06 10.28
CA GLU A 51 13.17 -10.62 10.14
C GLU A 51 11.73 -10.29 10.58
N ILE A 52 10.78 -11.19 10.32
CA ILE A 52 9.38 -11.08 10.76
C ILE A 52 9.28 -11.17 12.28
N GLU A 53 9.91 -12.17 12.88
CA GLU A 53 9.94 -12.34 14.34
C GLU A 53 10.55 -11.13 15.05
N GLY A 54 11.56 -10.51 14.44
CA GLY A 54 12.20 -9.29 14.94
C GLY A 54 11.35 -8.02 14.82
N GLN A 55 10.22 -8.04 14.09
CA GLN A 55 9.32 -6.88 14.04
C GLN A 55 8.54 -6.76 15.35
N ARG A 56 8.46 -5.53 15.87
CA ARG A 56 7.55 -5.18 16.95
C ARG A 56 6.31 -4.52 16.37
N MET A 57 5.14 -5.11 16.62
CA MET A 57 3.85 -4.50 16.35
C MET A 57 3.00 -4.49 17.62
N PRO A 58 2.08 -3.52 17.75
CA PRO A 58 1.06 -3.61 18.79
C PRO A 58 0.25 -4.89 18.60
N GLU A 59 -0.14 -5.50 19.71
CA GLU A 59 -1.04 -6.64 19.72
C GLU A 59 -2.36 -6.23 19.02
N GLN A 60 -2.81 -7.06 18.09
CA GLN A 60 -4.05 -6.86 17.36
C GLN A 60 -5.00 -8.04 17.60
N PRO A 61 -6.31 -7.83 17.52
CA PRO A 61 -7.28 -8.93 17.53
C PRO A 61 -7.00 -9.90 16.38
N ASP A 62 -7.33 -11.17 16.59
CA ASP A 62 -7.45 -12.11 15.47
C ASP A 62 -8.69 -11.74 14.65
N TRP A 63 -8.45 -11.03 13.54
CA TRP A 63 -9.51 -10.58 12.64
C TRP A 63 -10.24 -11.72 11.92
N SER A 64 -9.72 -12.96 11.96
CA SER A 64 -10.41 -14.12 11.42
C SER A 64 -11.54 -14.64 12.32
N GLU A 65 -11.48 -14.32 13.62
CA GLU A 65 -12.50 -14.69 14.61
C GLU A 65 -13.31 -13.48 15.11
N ALA A 66 -12.85 -12.26 14.86
CA ALA A 66 -13.51 -11.04 15.29
C ALA A 66 -14.90 -10.84 14.63
N PRO A 67 -15.86 -10.20 15.33
CA PRO A 67 -17.12 -9.81 14.73
C PRO A 67 -16.91 -8.90 13.52
N LEU A 68 -17.68 -9.12 12.45
CA LEU A 68 -17.61 -8.31 11.22
C LEU A 68 -17.83 -6.81 11.48
N GLY A 69 -18.65 -6.46 12.48
CA GLY A 69 -18.83 -5.07 12.93
C GLY A 69 -17.54 -4.42 13.39
N ASP A 70 -16.75 -5.14 14.18
CA ASP A 70 -15.49 -4.63 14.72
C ASP A 70 -14.43 -4.53 13.62
N LEU A 71 -14.39 -5.50 12.70
CA LEU A 71 -13.52 -5.45 11.53
C LEU A 71 -13.84 -4.25 10.62
N VAL A 72 -15.12 -4.02 10.30
CA VAL A 72 -15.54 -2.86 9.51
C VAL A 72 -15.13 -1.56 10.21
N GLN A 73 -15.41 -1.42 11.51
CA GLN A 73 -15.01 -0.22 12.24
C GLN A 73 -13.49 -0.02 12.29
N HIS A 74 -12.73 -1.10 12.41
CA HIS A 74 -11.28 -1.04 12.35
C HIS A 74 -10.78 -0.54 11.00
N ILE A 75 -11.32 -1.06 9.88
CA ILE A 75 -10.97 -0.62 8.52
C ILE A 75 -11.27 0.87 8.35
N LEU A 76 -12.46 1.32 8.78
CA LEU A 76 -12.86 2.72 8.68
C LEU A 76 -11.96 3.65 9.50
N ALA A 77 -11.70 3.31 10.77
CA ALA A 77 -10.96 4.17 11.68
C ALA A 77 -9.46 4.19 11.41
N THR A 78 -8.89 3.05 11.01
CA THR A 78 -7.44 2.87 10.89
C THR A 78 -6.94 3.13 9.47
N HIS A 79 -7.78 2.90 8.45
CA HIS A 79 -7.34 2.96 7.05
C HIS A 79 -8.08 4.01 6.25
N HIS A 80 -9.40 4.10 6.29
CA HIS A 80 -10.13 5.05 5.45
C HIS A 80 -10.03 6.48 5.96
N ARG A 81 -10.39 6.71 7.22
CA ARG A 81 -10.46 8.06 7.80
C ARG A 81 -9.13 8.82 7.73
N PRO A 82 -7.95 8.22 7.98
CA PRO A 82 -6.68 8.94 7.83
C PRO A 82 -6.42 9.43 6.39
N LEU A 83 -6.99 8.76 5.37
CA LEU A 83 -6.78 9.13 3.97
C LEU A 83 -7.48 10.44 3.59
N ASP A 84 -8.52 10.86 4.31
CA ASP A 84 -9.17 12.15 4.10
C ASP A 84 -8.20 13.33 4.25
N GLU A 85 -7.25 13.22 5.19
CA GLU A 85 -6.23 14.23 5.43
C GLU A 85 -4.95 13.96 4.63
N GLU A 86 -4.54 12.68 4.54
CA GLU A 86 -3.26 12.31 3.93
C GLU A 86 -3.26 12.46 2.40
N LEU A 87 -4.35 12.14 1.70
CA LEU A 87 -4.38 12.21 0.24
C LEU A 87 -4.20 13.67 -0.27
N PRO A 88 -4.97 14.67 0.22
CA PRO A 88 -4.73 16.07 -0.17
C PRO A 88 -3.34 16.57 0.22
N ARG A 89 -2.83 16.16 1.41
CA ARG A 89 -1.49 16.52 1.88
C ARG A 89 -0.40 16.01 0.95
N LEU A 90 -0.49 14.75 0.51
CA LEU A 90 0.45 14.16 -0.42
C LEU A 90 0.41 14.84 -1.80
N GLN A 91 -0.79 15.14 -2.32
CA GLN A 91 -0.92 15.86 -3.60
C GLN A 91 -0.29 17.26 -3.53
N HIS A 92 -0.54 17.99 -2.44
CA HIS A 92 0.07 19.29 -2.21
C HIS A 92 1.61 19.20 -2.13
N LEU A 93 2.13 18.21 -1.40
CA LEU A 93 3.57 17.98 -1.27
C LEU A 93 4.20 17.65 -2.64
N ALA A 94 3.59 16.78 -3.43
CA ALA A 94 4.07 16.43 -4.76
C ALA A 94 4.14 17.66 -5.68
N ALA A 95 3.11 18.50 -5.68
CA ALA A 95 3.10 19.75 -6.44
C ALA A 95 4.17 20.74 -5.97
N THR A 96 4.37 20.86 -4.65
CA THR A 96 5.38 21.73 -4.04
C THR A 96 6.80 21.30 -4.41
N VAL A 97 7.11 20.01 -4.28
CA VAL A 97 8.41 19.44 -4.65
C VAL A 97 8.67 19.62 -6.14
N ARG A 98 7.68 19.39 -7.00
CA ARG A 98 7.81 19.64 -8.45
C ARG A 98 8.12 21.10 -8.76
N GLY A 99 7.49 22.05 -8.06
CA GLY A 99 7.74 23.48 -8.23
C GLY A 99 9.12 23.91 -7.76
N ALA A 100 9.62 23.33 -6.66
CA ALA A 100 10.94 23.63 -6.10
C ALA A 100 12.11 23.03 -6.90
N HIS A 101 11.87 21.97 -7.69
CA HIS A 101 12.91 21.23 -8.40
C HIS A 101 12.64 21.11 -9.92
N PRO A 102 12.74 22.21 -10.67
CA PRO A 102 12.44 22.23 -12.12
C PRO A 102 13.38 21.32 -12.94
N ASP A 103 14.62 21.12 -12.49
CA ASP A 103 15.59 20.21 -13.13
C ASP A 103 15.11 18.75 -13.15
N HIS A 104 14.16 18.40 -12.28
CA HIS A 104 13.55 17.08 -12.19
C HIS A 104 12.08 17.06 -12.64
N ALA A 105 11.60 18.11 -13.33
CA ALA A 105 10.18 18.29 -13.67
C ALA A 105 9.55 17.11 -14.43
N VAL A 106 10.30 16.47 -15.33
CA VAL A 106 9.80 15.29 -16.08
C VAL A 106 9.54 14.11 -15.15
N TRP A 107 10.47 13.84 -14.23
CA TRP A 107 10.35 12.73 -13.29
C TRP A 107 9.29 13.02 -12.23
N LEU A 108 9.34 14.20 -11.59
CA LEU A 108 8.36 14.64 -10.60
C LEU A 108 6.95 14.78 -11.19
N GLY A 109 6.85 15.10 -12.49
CA GLY A 109 5.60 15.06 -13.23
C GLY A 109 4.99 13.65 -13.26
N LYS A 110 5.80 12.61 -13.50
CA LYS A 110 5.32 11.21 -13.46
C LYS A 110 4.87 10.82 -12.05
N VAL A 111 5.64 11.18 -11.02
CA VAL A 111 5.27 10.95 -9.62
C VAL A 111 3.90 11.53 -9.30
N GLN A 112 3.70 12.81 -9.67
CA GLN A 112 2.44 13.49 -9.40
C GLN A 112 1.28 12.84 -10.17
N LEU A 113 1.46 12.48 -11.44
CA LEU A 113 0.43 11.78 -12.22
C LEU A 113 0.05 10.41 -11.63
N THR A 114 1.05 9.65 -11.15
CA THR A 114 0.81 8.36 -10.49
C THR A 114 0.07 8.55 -9.17
N LEU A 115 0.47 9.53 -8.36
CA LEU A 115 -0.21 9.87 -7.11
C LEU A 115 -1.66 10.31 -7.36
N ASP A 116 -1.88 11.20 -8.33
CA ASP A 116 -3.22 11.67 -8.68
C ASP A 116 -4.13 10.52 -9.14
N SER A 117 -3.57 9.54 -9.87
CA SER A 117 -4.28 8.33 -10.25
C SER A 117 -4.66 7.49 -9.02
N ILE A 118 -3.73 7.26 -8.10
CA ILE A 118 -3.98 6.52 -6.85
C ILE A 118 -5.08 7.20 -6.02
N VAL A 119 -5.01 8.52 -5.87
CA VAL A 119 -6.00 9.32 -5.15
C VAL A 119 -7.38 9.17 -5.78
N GLN A 120 -7.48 9.24 -7.11
CA GLN A 120 -8.75 9.07 -7.82
C GLN A 120 -9.34 7.68 -7.63
N GLU A 121 -8.54 6.62 -7.71
CA GLU A 121 -9.01 5.25 -7.46
C GLU A 121 -9.56 5.11 -6.03
N LEU A 122 -8.82 5.57 -5.02
CA LEU A 122 -9.24 5.49 -3.61
C LEU A 122 -10.53 6.27 -3.34
N LEU A 123 -10.64 7.50 -3.85
CA LEU A 123 -11.83 8.34 -3.66
C LEU A 123 -13.08 7.77 -4.36
N GLN A 124 -12.92 6.98 -5.41
CA GLN A 124 -14.03 6.28 -6.06
C GLN A 124 -14.35 4.94 -5.39
N HIS A 125 -13.36 4.29 -4.80
CA HIS A 125 -13.45 2.97 -4.19
C HIS A 125 -14.10 3.01 -2.80
N MET A 126 -13.53 3.78 -1.87
CA MET A 126 -13.95 3.78 -0.45
C MET A 126 -15.45 4.06 -0.26
N PRO A 127 -16.09 5.01 -0.99
CA PRO A 127 -17.53 5.24 -0.84
C PRO A 127 -18.41 4.04 -1.23
N LYS A 128 -17.94 3.14 -2.11
CA LYS A 128 -18.68 1.91 -2.46
C LYS A 128 -18.65 0.93 -1.29
N GLU A 129 -17.49 0.82 -0.64
CA GLU A 129 -17.37 0.01 0.57
C GLU A 129 -18.23 0.59 1.69
N GLU A 130 -18.06 1.88 2.00
CA GLU A 130 -18.70 2.56 3.12
C GLU A 130 -20.23 2.65 3.01
N ASN A 131 -20.74 2.99 1.82
CA ASN A 131 -22.17 3.27 1.66
C ASN A 131 -22.98 2.07 1.14
N VAL A 132 -22.31 1.03 0.63
CA VAL A 132 -23.00 -0.12 0.01
C VAL A 132 -22.52 -1.44 0.60
N LEU A 133 -21.24 -1.78 0.45
CA LEU A 133 -20.76 -3.12 0.78
C LEU A 133 -20.78 -3.39 2.29
N PHE A 134 -20.20 -2.51 3.11
CA PHE A 134 -20.17 -2.68 4.56
C PHE A 134 -21.59 -2.70 5.15
N PRO A 135 -22.52 -1.80 4.80
CA PRO A 135 -23.90 -1.90 5.26
C PRO A 135 -24.58 -3.23 4.91
N LEU A 136 -24.35 -3.77 3.70
CA LEU A 136 -24.88 -5.08 3.32
C LEU A 136 -24.30 -6.22 4.16
N ILE A 137 -22.99 -6.20 4.41
CA ILE A 137 -22.32 -7.19 5.25
C ILE A 137 -22.87 -7.13 6.67
N LEU A 138 -22.98 -5.94 7.27
CA LEU A 138 -23.49 -5.75 8.63
C LEU A 138 -24.97 -6.12 8.77
N ALA A 139 -25.74 -6.03 7.70
CA ALA A 139 -27.12 -6.51 7.66
C ALA A 139 -27.25 -8.05 7.51
N GLY A 140 -26.14 -8.80 7.55
CA GLY A 140 -26.12 -10.25 7.33
C GLY A 140 -26.36 -10.66 5.87
N ARG A 141 -26.23 -9.72 4.93
CA ARG A 141 -26.50 -9.91 3.50
C ARG A 141 -25.21 -10.07 2.67
N GLY A 142 -24.10 -10.45 3.30
CA GLY A 142 -22.84 -10.68 2.59
C GLY A 142 -22.92 -11.71 1.46
N HIS A 143 -23.81 -12.71 1.57
CA HIS A 143 -24.00 -13.74 0.54
C HIS A 143 -24.55 -13.21 -0.80
N VAL A 144 -25.23 -12.05 -0.82
CA VAL A 144 -25.67 -11.41 -2.08
C VAL A 144 -24.64 -10.41 -2.61
N ALA A 145 -23.54 -10.20 -1.88
CA ALA A 145 -22.51 -9.24 -2.22
C ALA A 145 -21.36 -9.85 -3.02
N THR A 146 -21.43 -11.12 -3.45
CA THR A 146 -20.37 -11.80 -4.23
C THR A 146 -19.94 -10.98 -5.45
N MET A 147 -20.88 -10.57 -6.31
CA MET A 147 -20.54 -9.77 -7.50
C MET A 147 -19.94 -8.40 -7.13
N PRO A 148 -20.52 -7.62 -6.18
CA PRO A 148 -19.85 -6.42 -5.67
C PRO A 148 -18.44 -6.67 -5.11
N MET A 149 -18.20 -7.77 -4.40
CA MET A 149 -16.88 -8.12 -3.84
C MET A 149 -15.86 -8.38 -4.95
N GLU A 150 -16.22 -9.09 -6.02
CA GLU A 150 -15.33 -9.31 -7.17
C GLU A 150 -14.92 -8.00 -7.86
N VAL A 151 -15.82 -7.01 -7.91
CA VAL A 151 -15.51 -5.67 -8.41
C VAL A 151 -14.53 -4.98 -7.46
N MET A 152 -14.74 -5.05 -6.14
CA MET A 152 -13.83 -4.44 -5.16
C MET A 152 -12.43 -5.06 -5.21
N GLU A 153 -12.34 -6.39 -5.32
CA GLU A 153 -11.07 -7.11 -5.48
C GLU A 153 -10.35 -6.70 -6.78
N THR A 154 -11.10 -6.42 -7.83
CA THR A 154 -10.54 -5.92 -9.09
C THR A 154 -9.99 -4.51 -8.96
N GLU A 155 -10.69 -3.63 -8.25
CA GLU A 155 -10.21 -2.28 -7.93
C GLU A 155 -8.96 -2.34 -7.05
N HIS A 156 -8.90 -3.23 -6.05
CA HIS A 156 -7.71 -3.45 -5.24
C HIS A 156 -6.51 -3.91 -6.07
N ARG A 157 -6.70 -4.85 -7.01
CA ARG A 157 -5.64 -5.31 -7.91
C ARG A 157 -5.08 -4.15 -8.74
N ARG A 158 -5.97 -3.37 -9.37
CA ARG A 158 -5.59 -2.22 -10.18
C ARG A 158 -4.85 -1.15 -9.37
N LEU A 159 -5.28 -0.90 -8.13
CA LEU A 159 -4.57 -0.02 -7.22
C LEU A 159 -3.18 -0.58 -6.86
N GLY A 160 -3.07 -1.88 -6.63
CA GLY A 160 -1.81 -2.58 -6.43
C GLY A 160 -0.84 -2.40 -7.60
N GLU A 161 -1.32 -2.49 -8.84
CA GLU A 161 -0.52 -2.24 -10.04
C GLU A 161 0.02 -0.80 -10.10
N LEU A 162 -0.79 0.21 -9.73
CA LEU A 162 -0.34 1.60 -9.66
C LEU A 162 0.75 1.79 -8.59
N LEU A 163 0.57 1.16 -7.42
CA LEU A 163 1.54 1.18 -6.32
C LEU A 163 2.83 0.40 -6.65
N SER A 164 2.75 -0.61 -7.52
CA SER A 164 3.90 -1.40 -8.00
C SER A 164 4.60 -0.75 -9.19
N CYS A 165 3.88 -0.09 -10.10
CA CYS A 165 4.45 0.72 -11.18
C CYS A 165 5.33 1.85 -10.62
N GLY A 166 4.94 2.37 -9.46
CA GLY A 166 5.77 3.27 -8.66
C GLY A 166 7.10 2.69 -8.14
N ARG A 167 7.36 1.39 -8.24
CA ARG A 167 8.56 0.71 -7.68
C ARG A 167 9.64 0.36 -8.69
N SER A 168 9.35 0.42 -10.00
CA SER A 168 10.32 0.26 -11.09
C SER A 168 11.21 1.53 -11.18
N PRO A 169 12.47 1.49 -11.67
CA PRO A 169 13.73 2.04 -11.09
C PRO A 169 13.84 3.57 -10.92
N THR A 170 12.74 4.29 -10.92
CA THR A 170 12.59 5.51 -10.14
C THR A 170 12.25 5.15 -8.72
N ASP A 171 13.24 4.67 -8.00
CA ASP A 171 13.15 4.48 -6.57
C ASP A 171 12.68 5.78 -5.91
N PHE A 172 11.47 5.80 -5.36
CA PHE A 172 11.01 6.93 -4.54
C PHE A 172 11.91 7.18 -3.32
N ARG A 173 12.82 6.25 -3.00
CA ARG A 173 13.85 6.40 -1.96
C ARG A 173 15.16 6.99 -2.49
N HIS A 174 15.37 7.01 -3.81
CA HIS A 174 16.58 7.56 -4.44
C HIS A 174 16.19 8.47 -5.63
N PRO A 175 16.03 9.79 -5.41
CA PRO A 175 15.95 10.72 -6.54
C PRO A 175 17.18 10.53 -7.44
N PRO A 176 17.05 10.67 -8.78
CA PRO A 176 18.21 10.64 -9.65
C PRO A 176 19.24 11.65 -9.13
N MET A 177 20.48 11.20 -8.94
CA MET A 177 21.56 11.98 -8.33
C MET A 177 21.55 13.42 -8.85
N PRO A 178 21.62 14.44 -7.96
CA PRO A 178 21.77 15.81 -8.42
C PRO A 178 23.02 15.91 -9.29
N ALA A 179 22.94 16.73 -10.35
CA ALA A 179 24.09 17.07 -11.17
C ALA A 179 25.26 17.56 -10.28
N PRO A 180 26.53 17.26 -10.61
CA PRO A 180 27.67 17.51 -9.74
C PRO A 180 27.78 18.99 -9.30
N PRO A 181 28.37 19.24 -8.11
CA PRO A 181 28.27 20.52 -7.43
C PRO A 181 29.04 21.60 -8.20
N GLY A 182 28.31 22.53 -8.78
CA GLY A 182 28.90 23.53 -9.66
C GLY A 182 28.00 24.72 -10.00
N ARG A 183 27.28 25.27 -9.02
CA ARG A 183 26.98 26.73 -8.84
C ARG A 183 25.93 26.96 -7.74
N PRO A 184 26.05 28.03 -6.94
CA PRO A 184 25.08 28.36 -5.90
C PRO A 184 23.94 29.20 -6.48
N CYS A 185 22.68 28.78 -6.26
CA CYS A 185 21.51 29.59 -6.57
C CYS A 185 20.45 29.45 -5.47
N GLY A 186 20.19 30.53 -4.73
CA GLY A 186 18.96 30.72 -3.95
C GLY A 186 19.12 30.73 -2.43
N PRO A 187 18.28 31.49 -1.69
CA PRO A 187 18.54 31.85 -0.30
C PRO A 187 18.35 30.65 0.64
N ASP A 188 19.15 30.67 1.69
CA ASP A 188 19.28 29.70 2.78
C ASP A 188 17.92 29.37 3.43
N TRP A 189 17.52 28.09 3.38
CA TRP A 189 16.26 27.56 3.92
C TRP A 189 16.35 27.19 5.41
N THR A 190 17.17 27.89 6.20
CA THR A 190 17.34 27.64 7.66
C THR A 190 16.63 28.65 8.56
N ARG A 191 15.47 29.20 8.17
CA ARG A 191 14.54 29.88 9.09
C ARG A 191 13.08 29.60 8.79
#